data_AF-A0A354B351-F1
#
_entry.id   AF-A0A354B351-F1
#
_cell.length_a   1.000
_cell.length_b   1.000
_cell.length_c   1.000
_cell.angle_alpha   90.00
_cell.angle_beta   90.00
_cell.angle_gamma   90.00
#
_symmetry.space_group_name_H-M   'P 1'
#
loop_
_entity.id
_entity.type
_entity.pdbx_description
1 polymer ?
#
loop_
_entity_poly.entity_id
_entity_poly.type
_entity_poly.pdbx_seq_one_letter_code
_entity_poly.pdbx_strand_id
1 'polypeptide(L)'
;MRRSLSLLLGSLLGITVMLAGASPSWAYPFWAQQNYASPREATGKIVCANCHLAKMPTRVEVPQAVFPDTVFKAVVEIPYDTSVQELAGDGSLVGLNVGAVVMLPDGFKLAPQERLSEELKQETAGVYYSQYSEEQPNILLVGPISGDQHQEIVFPILSPDPASDSSIHFGKYQLHVGGNRGRGQVY
;
A
#
# COMPACT_ATOMS: atom_id res chain seq x y z
N MET A 1 -27.34 -36.14 30.78
CA MET A 1 -28.21 -35.17 30.08
C MET A 1 -27.82 -33.71 30.33
N ARG A 2 -27.76 -33.20 31.58
CA ARG A 2 -27.41 -31.79 31.85
C ARG A 2 -26.05 -31.31 31.31
N ARG A 3 -24.97 -32.10 31.49
CA ARG A 3 -23.63 -31.74 30.97
C ARG A 3 -23.56 -31.66 29.43
N SER A 4 -24.25 -32.57 28.74
CA SER A 4 -24.33 -32.62 27.28
C SER A 4 -25.09 -31.42 26.72
N LEU A 5 -26.15 -30.99 27.42
CA LEU A 5 -26.94 -29.82 27.05
C LEU A 5 -26.16 -28.51 27.22
N SER A 6 -25.34 -28.39 28.27
CA SER A 6 -24.46 -27.23 28.48
C SER A 6 -23.35 -27.12 27.42
N LEU A 7 -22.78 -28.25 26.97
CA LEU A 7 -21.79 -28.29 25.89
C LEU A 7 -22.40 -27.92 24.53
N LEU A 8 -23.61 -28.40 24.25
CA LEU A 8 -24.37 -28.03 23.05
C LEU A 8 -24.73 -26.55 23.05
N LEU A 9 -25.19 -26.00 24.17
CA LEU A 9 -25.56 -24.59 24.26
C LEU A 9 -24.33 -23.67 24.14
N GLY A 10 -23.20 -24.06 24.75
CA GLY A 10 -21.93 -23.31 24.63
C GLY A 10 -21.35 -23.34 23.22
N SER A 11 -21.41 -24.48 22.53
CA SER A 11 -20.96 -24.60 21.13
C SER A 11 -21.88 -23.83 20.17
N LEU A 12 -23.20 -23.87 20.38
CA LEU A 12 -24.13 -23.08 19.59
C LEU A 12 -23.85 -21.58 19.75
N LEU A 13 -23.67 -21.10 20.99
CA LEU A 13 -23.38 -19.70 21.26
C LEU A 13 -22.03 -19.24 20.67
N GLY A 14 -21.01 -20.10 20.72
CA GLY A 14 -19.70 -19.84 20.09
C GLY A 14 -19.81 -19.71 18.57
N ILE A 15 -20.63 -20.55 17.92
CA ILE A 15 -20.88 -20.49 16.47
C ILE A 15 -21.64 -19.20 16.11
N THR A 16 -22.63 -18.78 16.91
CA THR A 16 -23.37 -17.54 16.64
C THR A 16 -22.48 -16.30 16.75
N VAL A 17 -21.54 -16.27 17.70
CA VAL A 17 -20.57 -15.16 17.84
C VAL A 17 -19.60 -15.12 16.66
N MET A 18 -19.12 -16.28 16.20
CA MET A 18 -18.25 -16.36 15.02
C MET A 18 -18.95 -15.89 13.73
N LEU A 19 -20.24 -16.16 13.59
CA LEU A 19 -21.03 -15.74 12.42
C LEU A 19 -21.47 -14.26 12.48
N ALA A 20 -21.67 -13.70 13.68
CA ALA A 20 -22.09 -12.31 13.85
C ALA A 20 -20.94 -11.29 13.88
N GLY A 21 -19.69 -11.75 14.01
CA GLY A 21 -18.50 -10.89 14.10
C GLY A 21 -17.88 -10.48 12.77
N ALA A 22 -18.43 -10.90 11.62
CA ALA A 22 -17.94 -10.52 10.30
C ALA A 22 -18.33 -9.06 9.99
N SER A 23 -17.63 -8.13 10.63
CA SER A 23 -17.75 -6.70 10.31
C SER A 23 -17.03 -6.44 8.99
N PRO A 24 -17.62 -5.63 8.11
CA PRO A 24 -17.02 -5.34 6.83
C PRO A 24 -15.71 -4.60 7.01
N SER A 25 -14.54 -5.09 6.56
CA SER A 25 -13.22 -4.44 6.69
C SER A 25 -12.78 -3.52 5.57
N TRP A 26 -12.71 -2.21 5.84
CA TRP A 26 -11.83 -1.32 5.08
C TRP A 26 -10.39 -1.60 5.54
N ALA A 27 -9.33 -1.24 4.82
CA ALA A 27 -7.95 -1.38 5.31
C ALA A 27 -7.02 -0.53 4.45
N TYR A 28 -6.89 0.73 4.86
CA TYR A 28 -6.29 1.79 4.06
C TYR A 28 -4.85 2.11 4.52
N PRO A 29 -4.03 2.72 3.66
CA PRO A 29 -2.68 3.14 4.02
C PRO A 29 -2.61 3.97 5.31
N PHE A 30 -3.61 4.82 5.59
CA PHE A 30 -3.62 5.65 6.80
C PHE A 30 -3.66 4.85 8.11
N TRP A 31 -4.23 3.64 8.12
CA TRP A 31 -4.18 2.80 9.33
C TRP A 31 -2.81 2.19 9.55
N ALA A 32 -2.01 1.99 8.51
CA ALA A 32 -0.61 1.66 8.70
C ALA A 32 0.09 2.79 9.47
N GLN A 33 -0.10 4.04 9.03
CA GLN A 33 0.48 5.23 9.67
C GLN A 33 0.05 5.36 11.14
N GLN A 34 -1.24 5.11 11.45
CA GLN A 34 -1.76 5.22 12.82
C GLN A 34 -1.26 4.12 13.76
N ASN A 35 -1.08 2.89 13.27
CA ASN A 35 -0.79 1.74 14.11
C ASN A 35 0.69 1.36 14.16
N TYR A 36 1.51 1.84 13.20
CA TYR A 36 2.90 1.45 13.07
C TYR A 36 3.77 2.67 12.79
N ALA A 37 4.81 2.87 13.60
CA ALA A 37 5.80 3.93 13.36
C ALA A 37 6.63 3.72 12.08
N SER A 38 6.74 2.47 11.60
CA SER A 38 7.39 2.14 10.33
C SER A 38 6.55 1.10 9.60
N PRO A 39 6.33 1.23 8.28
CA PRO A 39 5.51 0.28 7.54
C PRO A 39 6.23 -1.04 7.25
N ARG A 40 7.52 -1.19 7.60
CA ARG A 40 8.31 -2.40 7.39
C ARG A 40 8.87 -2.90 8.70
N GLU A 41 8.48 -4.13 9.05
CA GLU A 41 9.02 -4.84 10.20
C GLU A 41 10.48 -5.25 9.98
N ALA A 42 11.20 -5.58 11.05
CA ALA A 42 12.59 -6.04 10.98
C ALA A 42 12.79 -7.29 10.09
N THR A 43 11.73 -8.09 9.92
CA THR A 43 11.70 -9.26 9.03
C THR A 43 11.62 -8.90 7.54
N GLY A 44 11.37 -7.64 7.22
CA GLY A 44 11.09 -7.15 5.87
C GLY A 44 9.61 -7.25 5.45
N LYS A 45 8.74 -7.81 6.30
CA LYS A 45 7.29 -7.84 6.06
C LYS A 45 6.70 -6.42 6.15
N ILE A 46 5.85 -6.07 5.19
CA ILE A 46 5.08 -4.81 5.21
C ILE A 46 3.85 -4.97 6.10
N VAL A 47 3.58 -3.98 6.96
CA VAL A 47 2.54 -4.05 8.00
C VAL A 47 1.12 -4.16 7.45
N CYS A 48 0.90 -3.78 6.18
CA CYS A 48 -0.36 -4.02 5.48
C CYS A 48 -0.79 -5.49 5.53
N ALA A 49 0.17 -6.43 5.56
CA ALA A 49 -0.08 -7.86 5.65
C ALA A 49 -0.70 -8.31 7.00
N ASN A 50 -0.74 -7.44 8.01
CA ASN A 50 -1.42 -7.73 9.28
C ASN A 50 -2.95 -7.60 9.14
N CYS A 51 -3.43 -6.85 8.14
CA CYS A 51 -4.85 -6.70 7.84
C CYS A 51 -5.25 -7.39 6.52
N HIS A 52 -4.37 -7.38 5.53
CA HIS A 52 -4.56 -8.00 4.21
C HIS A 52 -3.84 -9.35 4.16
N LEU A 53 -4.57 -10.41 4.44
CA LEU A 53 -4.05 -11.74 4.72
C LEU A 53 -3.81 -12.56 3.45
N ALA A 54 -4.51 -12.23 2.36
CA ALA A 54 -4.34 -12.88 1.07
C ALA A 54 -3.08 -12.36 0.37
N LYS A 55 -2.23 -13.26 -0.13
CA LYS A 55 -1.03 -12.90 -0.87
C LYS A 55 -1.32 -12.80 -2.36
N MET A 56 -1.01 -11.65 -2.93
CA MET A 56 -1.18 -11.34 -4.34
C MET A 56 0.10 -10.73 -4.91
N PRO A 57 0.43 -10.94 -6.20
CA PRO A 57 1.62 -10.35 -6.80
C PRO A 57 1.50 -8.83 -6.92
N THR A 58 2.60 -8.15 -6.63
CA THR A 58 2.86 -6.74 -6.96
C THR A 58 4.16 -6.70 -7.75
N ARG A 59 4.22 -5.94 -8.82
CA ARG A 59 5.43 -5.75 -9.62
C ARG A 59 5.89 -4.31 -9.52
N VAL A 60 7.19 -4.11 -9.73
CA VAL A 60 7.82 -2.80 -9.62
C VAL A 60 8.82 -2.67 -10.74
N GLU A 61 8.71 -1.58 -11.49
CA GLU A 61 9.68 -1.20 -12.51
C GLU A 61 10.34 0.12 -12.13
N VAL A 62 11.67 0.13 -12.15
CA VAL A 62 12.49 1.32 -11.90
C VAL A 62 13.68 1.29 -12.86
N PRO A 63 14.25 2.46 -13.21
CA PRO A 63 15.51 2.52 -13.94
C PRO A 63 16.61 1.74 -13.21
N GLN A 64 17.50 1.12 -13.97
CA GLN A 64 18.64 0.41 -13.39
C GLN A 64 19.56 1.34 -12.57
N ALA A 65 19.71 2.58 -13.02
CA ALA A 65 20.48 3.63 -12.36
C ALA A 65 19.86 4.99 -12.68
N VAL A 66 20.10 5.96 -11.79
CA VAL A 66 19.65 7.35 -11.92
C VAL A 66 20.79 8.30 -11.54
N PHE A 67 20.86 9.45 -12.20
CA PHE A 67 21.77 10.52 -11.81
C PHE A 67 21.27 11.24 -10.55
N PRO A 68 22.13 11.99 -9.84
CA PRO A 68 21.72 12.88 -8.77
C PRO A 68 20.74 13.97 -9.25
N ASP A 69 19.92 14.51 -8.35
CA ASP A 69 18.94 15.58 -8.60
C ASP A 69 18.13 15.38 -9.90
N THR A 70 17.69 14.15 -10.15
CA THR A 70 17.00 13.76 -11.38
C THR A 70 15.64 13.16 -11.05
N VAL A 71 14.62 13.56 -11.81
CA VAL A 71 13.28 12.97 -11.71
C VAL A 71 13.21 11.71 -12.55
N PHE A 72 12.67 10.62 -11.98
CA PHE A 72 12.46 9.35 -12.67
C PHE A 72 11.14 8.69 -12.26
N LYS A 73 10.68 7.72 -13.05
CA LYS A 73 9.47 6.93 -12.80
C LYS A 73 9.79 5.70 -11.97
N ALA A 74 9.02 5.46 -10.91
CA ALA A 74 8.89 4.15 -10.29
C ALA A 74 7.46 3.64 -10.53
N VAL A 75 7.29 2.61 -11.35
CA VAL A 75 5.98 2.08 -11.71
C VAL A 75 5.65 0.91 -10.80
N VAL A 76 4.50 0.96 -10.13
CA VAL A 76 3.99 -0.10 -9.27
C VAL A 76 2.77 -0.74 -9.93
N GLU A 77 2.88 -2.02 -10.28
CA GLU A 77 1.77 -2.78 -10.85
C GLU A 77 1.09 -3.64 -9.78
N ILE A 78 -0.23 -3.53 -9.69
CA ILE A 78 -1.10 -4.28 -8.79
C ILE A 78 -2.15 -5.03 -9.65
N PRO A 79 -1.72 -6.07 -10.40
CA PRO A 79 -2.54 -6.68 -11.44
C PRO A 79 -3.68 -7.49 -10.84
N TYR A 80 -4.90 -7.35 -11.38
CA TYR A 80 -6.05 -8.20 -11.06
C TYR A 80 -7.03 -8.39 -12.20
N ASP A 81 -7.85 -9.43 -12.10
CA ASP A 81 -8.94 -9.66 -13.04
C ASP A 81 -10.09 -8.70 -12.73
N THR A 82 -10.28 -7.69 -13.59
CA THR A 82 -11.32 -6.66 -13.42
C THR A 82 -12.74 -7.18 -13.63
N SER A 83 -12.91 -8.41 -14.13
CA SER A 83 -14.22 -9.06 -14.16
C SER A 83 -14.67 -9.58 -12.79
N VAL A 84 -13.74 -9.69 -11.84
CA VAL A 84 -14.00 -10.15 -10.47
C VAL A 84 -14.34 -8.95 -9.58
N GLN A 85 -15.49 -9.04 -8.90
CA GLN A 85 -15.96 -8.08 -7.92
C GLN A 85 -15.67 -8.55 -6.49
N GLU A 86 -15.66 -7.61 -5.55
CA GLU A 86 -15.55 -7.89 -4.11
C GLU A 86 -16.83 -7.52 -3.36
N LEU A 87 -16.95 -7.99 -2.12
CA LEU A 87 -18.05 -7.63 -1.23
C LEU A 87 -17.75 -6.31 -0.52
N ALA A 88 -18.60 -5.31 -0.77
CA ALA A 88 -18.62 -4.05 -0.06
C ALA A 88 -19.05 -4.21 1.40
N GLY A 89 -18.99 -3.11 2.14
CA GLY A 89 -19.30 -3.16 3.56
C GLY A 89 -20.76 -3.45 3.90
N ASP A 90 -21.67 -3.19 2.97
CA ASP A 90 -23.09 -3.54 3.05
C ASP A 90 -23.41 -4.92 2.47
N GLY A 91 -22.40 -5.66 2.00
CA GLY A 91 -22.54 -6.95 1.35
C GLY A 91 -22.91 -6.89 -0.14
N SER A 92 -23.03 -5.70 -0.74
CA SER A 92 -23.20 -5.56 -2.18
C SER A 92 -21.91 -5.89 -2.95
N LEU A 93 -22.03 -6.16 -4.25
CA LEU A 93 -20.86 -6.39 -5.12
C LEU A 93 -20.34 -5.06 -5.67
N VAL A 94 -19.04 -4.84 -5.54
CA VAL A 94 -18.35 -3.62 -6.03
C VAL A 94 -17.03 -3.98 -6.73
N GLY A 95 -16.52 -3.05 -7.55
CA GLY A 95 -15.15 -3.14 -8.06
C GLY A 95 -14.12 -2.98 -6.94
N LEU A 96 -12.89 -3.38 -7.20
CA LEU A 96 -11.80 -3.32 -6.22
C LEU A 96 -11.10 -1.96 -6.28
N ASN A 97 -10.71 -1.46 -5.11
CA ASN A 97 -9.74 -0.37 -5.02
C ASN A 97 -8.32 -0.92 -4.87
N VAL A 98 -7.34 -0.11 -5.23
CA VAL A 98 -5.92 -0.41 -5.06
C VAL A 98 -5.23 0.65 -4.22
N GLY A 99 -4.10 0.27 -3.64
CA GLY A 99 -3.22 1.18 -2.92
C GLY A 99 -1.82 0.59 -2.77
N ALA A 100 -0.84 1.44 -2.49
CA ALA A 100 0.54 1.03 -2.37
C ALA A 100 1.30 1.83 -1.30
N VAL A 101 2.33 1.21 -0.76
CA VAL A 101 3.43 1.84 -0.03
C VAL A 101 4.73 1.62 -0.80
N VAL A 102 5.46 2.70 -1.06
CA VAL A 102 6.77 2.69 -1.71
C VAL A 102 7.78 3.30 -0.76
N MET A 103 8.71 2.47 -0.29
CA MET A 103 9.79 2.88 0.60
C MET A 103 11.07 3.07 -0.21
N LEU A 104 11.46 4.32 -0.36
CA LEU A 104 12.65 4.73 -1.09
C LEU A 104 13.86 4.79 -0.14
N PRO A 105 15.09 4.77 -0.67
CA PRO A 105 16.28 5.07 0.12
C PRO A 105 16.23 6.49 0.69
N ASP A 106 17.03 6.76 1.71
CA ASP A 106 17.10 8.09 2.32
C ASP A 106 17.50 9.18 1.30
N GLY A 107 16.94 10.37 1.46
CA GLY A 107 17.13 11.52 0.57
C GLY A 107 16.25 11.51 -0.69
N PHE A 108 15.77 10.34 -1.14
CA PHE A 108 14.77 10.27 -2.22
C PHE A 108 13.42 10.78 -1.71
N LYS A 109 12.68 11.44 -2.58
CA LYS A 109 11.36 12.00 -2.25
C LYS A 109 10.47 12.09 -3.47
N LEU A 110 9.18 12.35 -3.24
CA LEU A 110 8.27 12.72 -4.32
C LEU A 110 8.79 13.97 -5.03
N ALA A 111 8.84 13.93 -6.36
CA ALA A 111 9.28 15.04 -7.17
C ALA A 111 8.27 16.21 -7.07
N PRO A 112 8.74 17.46 -6.84
CA PRO A 112 7.88 18.65 -6.89
C PRO A 112 7.21 18.82 -8.25
N GLN A 113 5.98 19.36 -8.28
CA GLN A 113 5.18 19.46 -9.52
C GLN A 113 5.88 20.27 -10.62
N GLU A 114 6.66 21.28 -10.25
CA GLU A 114 7.44 22.12 -11.15
C GLU A 114 8.61 21.40 -11.83
N ARG A 115 9.06 20.27 -11.25
CA ARG A 115 10.13 19.42 -11.82
C ARG A 115 9.59 18.33 -12.75
N LEU A 116 8.27 18.13 -12.79
CA LEU A 116 7.65 17.10 -13.63
C LEU A 116 7.58 17.55 -15.10
N SER A 117 7.91 16.64 -16.01
CA SER A 117 7.61 16.80 -17.43
C SER A 117 6.09 16.81 -17.65
N GLU A 118 5.65 17.36 -18.78
CA GLU A 118 4.22 17.39 -19.12
C GLU A 118 3.62 15.98 -19.22
N GLU A 119 4.38 15.03 -19.75
CA GLU A 119 4.01 13.60 -19.79
C GLU A 119 3.78 13.05 -18.38
N LEU A 120 4.69 13.30 -17.44
CA LEU A 120 4.55 12.84 -16.05
C LEU A 120 3.35 13.47 -15.34
N LYS A 121 3.06 14.75 -15.61
CA LYS A 121 1.87 15.41 -15.05
C LYS A 121 0.58 14.76 -15.52
N GLN A 122 0.54 14.33 -16.77
CA GLN A 122 -0.62 13.64 -17.34
C GLN A 122 -0.75 12.22 -16.79
N GLU A 123 0.33 11.45 -16.72
CA GLU A 123 0.33 10.07 -16.18
C GLU A 123 -0.04 10.03 -14.69
N THR A 124 0.34 11.05 -13.93
CA THR A 124 0.10 11.11 -12.48
C THR A 124 -1.15 11.91 -12.12
N ALA A 125 -1.92 12.39 -13.11
CA ALA A 125 -3.09 13.22 -12.89
C ALA A 125 -4.16 12.48 -12.06
N GLY A 126 -4.63 13.13 -11.00
CA GLY A 126 -5.65 12.57 -10.12
C GLY A 126 -5.13 11.55 -9.10
N VAL A 127 -3.85 11.19 -9.15
CA VAL A 127 -3.22 10.36 -8.11
C VAL A 127 -2.73 11.25 -6.98
N TYR A 128 -3.20 10.97 -5.76
CA TYR A 128 -2.75 11.66 -4.56
C TYR A 128 -1.69 10.82 -3.83
N TYR A 129 -0.51 11.40 -3.68
CA TYR A 129 0.60 10.82 -2.94
C TYR A 129 0.67 11.48 -1.57
N SER A 130 0.77 10.67 -0.51
CA SER A 130 1.06 11.14 0.84
C SER A 130 2.38 10.56 1.34
N GLN A 131 3.02 11.27 2.27
CA GLN A 131 4.17 10.75 2.99
C GLN A 131 3.70 9.92 4.19
N TYR A 132 4.51 8.94 4.60
CA TYR A 132 4.20 8.12 5.77
C TYR A 132 4.22 8.92 7.08
N SER A 133 5.19 9.81 7.23
CA SER A 133 5.25 10.82 8.29
C SER A 133 6.12 12.01 7.83
N GLU A 134 6.12 13.10 8.61
CA GLU A 134 6.97 14.27 8.32
C GLU A 134 8.47 13.92 8.37
N GLU A 135 8.84 12.99 9.24
CA GLU A 135 10.21 12.50 9.41
C GLU A 135 10.61 11.45 8.38
N GLN A 136 9.65 10.89 7.64
CA GLN A 136 9.87 9.82 6.66
C GLN A 136 9.37 10.21 5.26
N PRO A 137 9.91 11.30 4.65
CA PRO A 137 9.47 11.81 3.36
C PRO A 137 9.81 10.87 2.18
N ASN A 138 10.71 9.92 2.40
CA ASN A 138 11.11 8.87 1.45
C ASN A 138 10.13 7.70 1.40
N ILE A 139 9.15 7.63 2.30
CA ILE A 139 8.11 6.59 2.28
C ILE A 139 6.81 7.20 1.77
N LEU A 140 6.40 6.77 0.59
CA LEU A 140 5.23 7.29 -0.12
C LEU A 140 4.08 6.31 -0.07
N LEU A 141 2.87 6.85 0.10
CA LEU A 141 1.61 6.12 0.13
C LEU A 141 0.70 6.62 -0.99
N VAL A 142 -0.03 5.69 -1.61
CA VAL A 142 -1.11 5.98 -2.55
C VAL A 142 -2.31 5.10 -2.21
N GLY A 143 -3.50 5.65 -2.40
CA GLY A 143 -4.76 4.92 -2.31
C GLY A 143 -5.55 5.20 -1.03
N PRO A 144 -6.82 4.78 -0.99
CA PRO A 144 -7.49 3.96 -2.01
C PRO A 144 -7.81 4.74 -3.30
N ILE A 145 -7.56 4.14 -4.46
CA ILE A 145 -7.98 4.63 -5.78
C ILE A 145 -8.61 3.49 -6.58
N SER A 146 -9.42 3.82 -7.59
CA SER A 146 -10.11 2.82 -8.42
C SER A 146 -9.12 1.88 -9.11
N GLY A 147 -9.22 0.58 -8.84
CA GLY A 147 -8.35 -0.44 -9.43
C GLY A 147 -8.59 -0.63 -10.93
N ASP A 148 -9.79 -0.36 -11.43
CA ASP A 148 -10.13 -0.53 -12.84
C ASP A 148 -9.35 0.44 -13.74
N GLN A 149 -8.92 1.57 -13.18
CA GLN A 149 -8.18 2.62 -13.87
C GLN A 149 -6.70 2.68 -13.48
N HIS A 150 -6.30 2.09 -12.34
CA HIS A 150 -4.98 2.31 -11.75
C HIS A 150 -4.28 1.00 -11.36
N GLN A 151 -4.36 -0.04 -12.20
CA GLN A 151 -3.53 -1.24 -11.99
C GLN A 151 -2.04 -0.96 -12.11
N GLU A 152 -1.66 0.12 -12.80
CA GLU A 152 -0.30 0.65 -12.85
C GLU A 152 -0.30 2.05 -12.23
N ILE A 153 0.54 2.27 -11.22
CA ILE A 153 0.66 3.53 -10.51
C ILE A 153 2.08 4.05 -10.69
N VAL A 154 2.21 5.21 -11.33
CA VAL A 154 3.51 5.86 -11.60
C VAL A 154 3.87 6.80 -10.46
N PHE A 155 4.94 6.51 -9.73
CA PHE A 155 5.48 7.42 -8.72
C PHE A 155 6.58 8.29 -9.34
N PRO A 156 6.42 9.63 -9.39
CA PRO A 156 7.46 10.53 -9.85
C PRO A 156 8.44 10.79 -8.69
N ILE A 157 9.64 10.21 -8.77
CA ILE A 157 10.63 10.28 -7.70
C ILE A 157 11.76 11.23 -8.09
N LEU A 158 12.18 12.08 -7.15
CA LEU A 158 13.39 12.89 -7.26
C LEU A 158 14.52 12.22 -6.48
N SER A 159 15.64 11.94 -7.16
CA SER A 159 16.87 11.46 -6.51
C SER A 159 17.56 12.58 -5.73
N PRO A 160 18.23 12.27 -4.60
CA PRO A 160 19.02 13.24 -3.85
C PRO A 160 20.30 13.64 -4.59
N ASP A 161 20.96 14.69 -4.09
CA ASP A 161 22.29 15.10 -4.57
C ASP A 161 23.37 14.95 -3.49
N PRO A 162 24.27 13.95 -3.60
CA PRO A 162 25.39 13.75 -2.68
C PRO A 162 26.36 14.94 -2.61
N ALA A 163 26.36 15.84 -3.59
CA ALA A 163 27.17 17.07 -3.53
C ALA A 163 26.60 18.11 -2.55
N SER A 164 25.28 18.04 -2.28
CA SER A 164 24.55 18.95 -1.40
C SER A 164 24.32 18.39 0.00
N ASP A 165 24.37 17.06 0.16
CA ASP A 165 24.10 16.36 1.41
C ASP A 165 25.16 15.26 1.66
N SER A 166 25.98 15.46 2.70
CA SER A 166 27.07 14.55 3.05
C SER A 166 26.61 13.23 3.69
N SER A 167 25.35 13.14 4.10
CA SER A 167 24.76 11.88 4.58
C SER A 167 24.38 10.93 3.45
N ILE A 168 24.30 11.44 2.22
CA ILE A 168 23.96 10.67 1.02
C ILE A 168 25.25 10.32 0.26
N HIS A 169 25.29 9.10 -0.28
CA HIS A 169 26.43 8.60 -1.03
C HIS A 169 25.98 8.04 -2.39
N PHE A 170 26.95 7.82 -3.28
CA PHE A 170 26.68 7.02 -4.47
C PHE A 170 26.71 5.54 -4.11
N GLY A 171 25.79 4.76 -4.69
CA GLY A 171 25.76 3.33 -4.43
C GLY A 171 24.54 2.64 -4.98
N LYS A 172 24.46 1.34 -4.70
CA LYS A 172 23.27 0.52 -4.97
C LYS A 172 22.41 0.49 -3.71
N TYR A 173 21.19 0.99 -3.84
CA TYR A 173 20.21 1.01 -2.77
C TYR A 173 19.09 -0.01 -2.99
N GLN A 174 18.40 -0.35 -1.90
CA GLN A 174 17.19 -1.16 -1.95
C GLN A 174 15.96 -0.26 -1.90
N LEU A 175 14.92 -0.67 -2.61
CA LEU A 175 13.60 -0.08 -2.57
C LEU A 175 12.62 -1.19 -2.22
N HIS A 176 11.63 -0.89 -1.36
CA HIS A 176 10.64 -1.87 -0.93
C HIS A 176 9.24 -1.37 -1.28
N VAL A 177 8.41 -2.25 -1.86
CA VAL A 177 7.03 -1.92 -2.22
C VAL A 177 6.07 -2.93 -1.62
N GLY A 178 4.96 -2.43 -1.07
CA GLY A 178 3.78 -3.21 -0.78
C GLY A 178 2.61 -2.70 -1.62
N GLY A 179 2.00 -3.57 -2.43
CA GLY A 179 0.78 -3.28 -3.15
C GLY A 179 -0.40 -4.03 -2.55
N ASN A 180 -1.57 -3.41 -2.56
CA ASN A 180 -2.81 -4.01 -2.11
C ASN A 180 -3.94 -3.79 -3.13
N ARG A 181 -4.83 -4.77 -3.23
CA ARG A 181 -6.10 -4.70 -3.96
C ARG A 181 -7.22 -5.25 -3.11
N GLY A 182 -8.37 -4.60 -3.18
CA GLY A 182 -9.55 -4.98 -2.43
C GLY A 182 -9.44 -4.69 -0.93
N ARG A 183 -10.46 -5.13 -0.22
CA ARG A 183 -10.73 -4.87 1.19
C ARG A 183 -9.90 -5.77 2.11
N GLY A 184 -9.55 -5.24 3.29
CA GLY A 184 -8.81 -6.00 4.31
C GLY A 184 -9.67 -7.06 4.97
N GLN A 185 -9.11 -7.78 5.94
CA GLN A 185 -9.82 -8.78 6.75
C GLN A 185 -9.90 -8.39 8.23
N VAL A 186 -9.09 -7.42 8.69
CA VAL A 186 -8.94 -7.02 10.09
C VAL A 186 -8.92 -5.49 10.21
N TYR A 187 -9.52 -4.98 11.30
CA TYR A 187 -9.51 -3.58 11.74
C TYR A 187 -8.60 -3.33 12.93
#